data_AF-A0A931YFV2-F1
#
_entry.id   AF-A0A931YFV2-F1
#
_cell.length_a   1.000
_cell.length_b   1.000
_cell.length_c   1.000
_cell.angle_alpha   90.00
_cell.angle_beta   90.00
_cell.angle_gamma   90.00
#
_symmetry.space_group_name_H-M   'P 1'
#
loop_
_entity.id
_entity.type
_entity.pdbx_description
1 polymer ?
#
loop_
_entity_poly.entity_id
_entity_poly.type
_entity_poly.pdbx_seq_one_letter_code
_entity_poly.pdbx_strand_id
1 'polypeptide(L)'
;MLALRDDAFDALPRPPDTSRAWRALAVSILHAGLLEPLLGITEEKLEAKAHVDYTADQAEAVALARAGRYQAAFLIAPTTPAELQAVVRGGELLPQKSTHFYPKLLDGLVFHRLGEA
;
A
#
# COMPACT_ATOMS: atom_id res chain seq x y z
N MET A 1 8.35 -16.26 -2.43
CA MET A 1 7.41 -15.12 -2.45
C MET A 1 6.01 -15.71 -2.53
N LEU A 2 5.09 -15.30 -1.66
CA LEU A 2 3.71 -15.79 -1.70
C LEU A 2 2.97 -15.09 -2.84
N ALA A 3 2.17 -15.83 -3.60
CA ALA A 3 1.31 -15.30 -4.64
C ALA A 3 -0.13 -15.70 -4.34
N LEU A 4 -1.06 -14.82 -4.68
CA LEU A 4 -2.49 -15.14 -4.60
C LEU A 4 -2.82 -16.23 -5.62
N ARG A 5 -3.67 -17.17 -5.25
CA ARG A 5 -4.19 -18.16 -6.21
C ARG A 5 -5.13 -17.47 -7.20
N ASP A 6 -5.17 -17.95 -8.44
CA ASP A 6 -5.94 -17.33 -9.52
C ASP A 6 -7.44 -17.23 -9.19
N ASP A 7 -7.99 -18.23 -8.49
CA ASP A 7 -9.38 -18.29 -8.04
C ASP A 7 -9.65 -17.45 -6.77
N ALA A 8 -8.61 -17.19 -5.97
CA ALA A 8 -8.75 -16.50 -4.70
C ALA A 8 -8.99 -14.98 -4.86
N PHE A 9 -8.60 -14.39 -5.99
CA PHE A 9 -8.75 -12.95 -6.22
C PHE A 9 -10.21 -12.49 -6.12
N ASP A 10 -11.14 -13.27 -6.68
CA ASP A 10 -12.57 -12.95 -6.67
C ASP A 10 -13.29 -13.35 -5.38
N ALA A 11 -12.67 -14.20 -4.57
CA ALA A 11 -13.21 -14.63 -3.29
C ALA A 11 -12.88 -13.70 -2.12
N LEU A 12 -11.91 -12.79 -2.27
CA LEU A 12 -11.55 -11.84 -1.21
C LEU A 12 -12.72 -10.89 -0.91
N PRO A 13 -12.96 -10.52 0.37
CA PRO A 13 -13.91 -9.47 0.71
C PRO A 13 -13.43 -8.13 0.14
N ARG A 14 -14.37 -7.26 -0.25
CA ARG A 14 -14.05 -6.05 -1.03
C ARG A 14 -14.83 -4.86 -0.50
N PRO A 15 -14.20 -3.68 -0.39
CA PRO A 15 -14.96 -2.45 -0.23
C PRO A 15 -15.89 -2.25 -1.44
N PRO A 16 -17.11 -1.76 -1.23
CA PRO A 16 -18.00 -1.40 -2.33
C PRO A 16 -17.32 -0.38 -3.26
N ASP A 17 -17.70 -0.41 -4.54
CA ASP A 17 -17.29 0.58 -5.55
C ASP A 17 -15.78 0.68 -5.86
N THR A 18 -14.99 -0.34 -5.52
CA THR A 18 -13.56 -0.41 -5.90
C THR A 18 -13.33 -1.10 -7.25
N SER A 19 -12.41 -0.58 -8.07
CA SER A 19 -12.06 -1.18 -9.36
C SER A 19 -11.19 -2.43 -9.22
N ARG A 20 -11.07 -3.19 -10.31
CA ARG A 20 -10.13 -4.31 -10.38
C ARG A 20 -8.68 -3.86 -10.19
N ALA A 21 -8.31 -2.68 -10.69
CA ALA A 21 -6.95 -2.15 -10.55
C ALA A 21 -6.63 -1.85 -9.08
N TRP A 22 -7.57 -1.24 -8.36
CA TRP A 22 -7.43 -0.95 -6.94
C TRP A 22 -7.33 -2.23 -6.09
N ARG A 23 -8.17 -3.21 -6.42
CA ARG A 23 -8.21 -4.53 -5.74
C ARG A 23 -6.95 -5.37 -5.98
N ALA A 24 -6.26 -5.15 -7.10
CA ALA A 24 -5.03 -5.86 -7.44
C ALA A 24 -3.79 -5.36 -6.69
N LEU A 25 -3.87 -4.19 -6.02
CA LEU A 25 -2.75 -3.68 -5.25
C LEU A 25 -2.40 -4.63 -4.10
N ALA A 26 -1.10 -4.90 -3.92
CA ALA A 26 -0.61 -5.81 -2.89
C ALA A 26 -1.06 -5.42 -1.47
N VAL A 27 -1.11 -4.11 -1.18
CA VAL A 27 -1.62 -3.59 0.11
C VAL A 27 -3.11 -3.86 0.29
N SER A 28 -3.92 -3.71 -0.76
CA SER A 28 -5.35 -3.99 -0.73
C SER A 28 -5.61 -5.47 -0.46
N ILE A 29 -4.85 -6.35 -1.13
CA ILE A 29 -4.92 -7.80 -0.93
C ILE A 29 -4.51 -8.17 0.51
N LEU A 30 -3.46 -7.56 1.06
CA LEU A 30 -3.03 -7.80 2.44
C LEU A 30 -4.12 -7.40 3.44
N HIS A 31 -4.74 -6.24 3.25
CA HIS A 31 -5.79 -5.74 4.15
C HIS A 31 -7.03 -6.63 4.09
N ALA A 32 -7.58 -6.83 2.89
CA ALA A 32 -8.81 -7.58 2.66
C ALA A 32 -8.65 -9.08 2.91
N GLY A 33 -7.48 -9.66 2.64
CA GLY A 33 -7.26 -11.10 2.75
C GLY A 33 -6.72 -11.58 4.09
N LEU A 34 -6.12 -10.69 4.88
CA LEU A 34 -5.39 -11.09 6.07
C LEU A 34 -5.62 -10.17 7.28
N LEU A 35 -5.37 -8.87 7.16
CA LEU A 35 -5.43 -7.98 8.33
C LEU A 35 -6.83 -7.89 8.91
N GLU A 36 -7.83 -7.69 8.06
CA GLU A 36 -9.21 -7.58 8.52
C GLU A 36 -9.83 -8.94 8.88
N PRO A 37 -9.91 -9.95 7.98
CA PRO A 37 -10.65 -11.17 8.26
C PRO A 37 -9.97 -12.11 9.27
N LEU A 38 -8.63 -12.09 9.37
CA LEU A 38 -7.89 -13.01 10.23
C LEU A 38 -7.37 -12.35 11.50
N LEU A 39 -7.00 -11.06 11.44
CA LEU A 39 -6.42 -10.34 12.59
C LEU A 39 -7.40 -9.32 13.21
N GLY A 40 -8.56 -9.07 12.60
CA GLY A 40 -9.53 -8.09 13.10
C GLY A 40 -9.01 -6.66 13.10
N ILE A 41 -8.03 -6.36 12.24
CA ILE A 41 -7.45 -5.03 12.04
C ILE A 41 -8.24 -4.37 10.91
N THR A 42 -9.26 -3.59 11.30
CA THR A 42 -10.13 -2.85 10.39
C THR A 42 -9.49 -1.54 9.94
N GLU A 43 -10.10 -0.86 8.96
CA GLU A 43 -9.66 0.44 8.47
C GLU A 43 -9.62 1.50 9.60
N GLU A 44 -10.61 1.50 10.50
CA GLU A 44 -10.63 2.44 11.64
C GLU A 44 -9.45 2.22 12.60
N LYS A 45 -9.04 0.96 12.79
CA LYS A 45 -7.87 0.62 13.64
C LYS A 45 -6.55 1.02 12.99
N LEU A 46 -6.48 0.95 11.66
CA LEU A 46 -5.33 1.42 10.89
C LEU A 46 -5.22 2.95 10.95
N GLU A 47 -6.35 3.65 10.83
CA GLU A 47 -6.42 5.11 10.99
C GLU A 47 -6.02 5.56 12.39
N ALA A 48 -6.43 4.82 13.41
CA ALA A 48 -6.05 5.07 14.80
C ALA A 48 -4.57 4.74 15.11
N LYS A 49 -3.83 4.13 14.16
CA LYS A 49 -2.42 3.69 14.33
C LYS A 49 -2.18 2.85 15.59
N ALA A 50 -3.19 2.09 16.02
CA ALA A 50 -3.13 1.38 17.30
C ALA A 50 -2.44 0.01 17.21
N HIS A 51 -2.29 -0.55 16.00
CA HIS A 51 -1.89 -1.95 15.81
C HIS A 51 -0.92 -2.23 14.65
N VAL A 52 -0.69 -1.25 13.77
CA VAL A 52 0.14 -1.42 12.57
C VAL A 52 1.06 -0.24 12.41
N ASP A 53 2.36 -0.54 12.34
CA ASP A 53 3.41 0.40 11.97
C ASP A 53 3.96 0.07 10.58
N TYR A 54 4.47 1.10 9.91
CA TYR A 54 4.98 1.02 8.54
C TYR A 54 6.44 1.46 8.50
N THR A 55 7.28 0.67 7.85
CA THR A 55 8.64 1.07 7.47
C THR A 55 8.89 0.79 5.99
N ALA A 56 9.69 1.65 5.36
CA ALA A 56 10.18 1.45 3.99
C ALA A 56 11.42 0.55 3.96
N ASP A 57 12.05 0.27 5.11
CA ASP A 57 13.23 -0.57 5.23
C ASP A 57 12.83 -2.01 5.59
N GLN A 58 13.05 -2.92 4.63
CA GLN A 58 12.80 -4.34 4.81
C GLN A 58 13.65 -4.96 5.94
N ALA A 59 14.91 -4.56 6.08
CA ALA A 59 15.80 -5.09 7.10
C ALA A 59 15.34 -4.65 8.49
N GLU A 60 14.89 -3.41 8.62
CA GLU A 60 14.29 -2.90 9.86
C GLU A 60 13.03 -3.69 10.25
N ALA A 61 12.11 -3.91 9.31
CA ALA A 61 10.88 -4.68 9.57
C ALA A 61 11.19 -6.08 10.12
N VAL A 62 12.14 -6.78 9.51
CA VAL A 62 12.57 -8.11 9.93
C VAL A 62 13.26 -8.06 11.30
N ALA A 63 14.12 -7.08 11.55
CA ALA A 63 14.82 -6.92 12.82
C ALA A 63 13.84 -6.68 13.97
N LEU A 64 12.86 -5.79 13.79
CA LEU A 64 11.87 -5.47 14.82
C LEU A 64 10.96 -6.66 15.16
N ALA A 65 10.55 -7.45 14.17
CA ALA A 65 9.79 -8.68 14.40
C ALA A 65 10.63 -9.74 15.12
N ARG A 66 11.88 -9.95 14.71
CA ARG A 66 12.80 -10.90 15.39
C ARG A 66 13.12 -10.51 16.82
N ALA A 67 13.18 -9.20 17.10
CA ALA A 67 13.38 -8.67 18.44
C ALA A 67 12.12 -8.77 19.33
N GLY A 68 10.99 -9.26 18.80
CA GLY A 68 9.73 -9.41 19.54
C GLY A 68 9.00 -8.09 19.81
N ARG A 69 9.41 -6.98 19.16
CA ARG A 69 8.68 -5.70 19.27
C ARG A 69 7.34 -5.73 18.53
N TYR A 70 7.27 -6.53 17.48
CA TYR A 70 6.02 -6.83 16.75
C TYR A 70 5.85 -8.34 16.65
N GLN A 71 4.60 -8.79 16.55
CA GLN A 71 4.26 -10.21 16.43
C GLN A 71 4.54 -10.76 15.03
N ALA A 72 4.48 -9.90 14.00
CA ALA A 72 4.74 -10.26 12.62
C ALA A 72 5.22 -9.04 11.82
N ALA A 73 5.89 -9.31 10.70
CA ALA A 73 6.19 -8.31 9.68
C ALA A 73 5.69 -8.81 8.32
N PHE A 74 5.02 -7.94 7.57
CA PHE A 74 4.51 -8.24 6.24
C PHE A 74 5.30 -7.45 5.20
N LEU A 75 5.94 -8.18 4.28
CA LEU A 75 6.68 -7.60 3.16
C LEU A 75 5.85 -7.76 1.90
N ILE A 76 5.49 -6.63 1.28
CA ILE A 76 4.66 -6.59 0.08
C ILE A 76 5.45 -6.08 -1.13
N ALA A 77 5.00 -6.46 -2.32
CA ALA A 77 5.54 -5.92 -3.55
C ALA A 77 5.30 -4.40 -3.62
N PRO A 78 6.26 -3.61 -4.12
CA PRO A 78 6.08 -2.18 -4.27
C PRO A 78 5.03 -1.89 -5.34
N THR A 79 4.17 -0.90 -5.10
CA THR A 79 3.22 -0.41 -6.11
C THR A 79 3.97 0.18 -7.29
N THR A 80 3.73 -0.35 -8.49
CA THR A 80 4.38 0.10 -9.72
C THR A 80 3.74 1.39 -10.26
N PRO A 81 4.46 2.19 -11.07
CA PRO A 81 3.86 3.35 -11.75
C PRO A 81 2.68 3.00 -12.65
N ALA A 82 2.67 1.80 -13.24
CA ALA A 82 1.58 1.35 -14.10
C ALA A 82 0.30 1.07 -13.29
N GLU A 83 0.43 0.38 -12.15
CA GLU A 83 -0.69 0.14 -11.23
C GLU A 83 -1.24 1.46 -10.66
N LEU A 84 -0.33 2.36 -10.25
CA LEU A 84 -0.69 3.71 -9.82
C LEU A 84 -1.53 4.45 -10.89
N GLN A 85 -1.05 4.47 -12.13
CA GLN A 85 -1.76 5.13 -13.22
C GLN A 85 -3.10 4.47 -13.51
N ALA A 86 -3.21 3.14 -13.41
CA ALA A 86 -4.45 2.42 -13.65
C ALA A 86 -5.53 2.81 -12.63
N VAL A 87 -5.16 2.93 -11.34
CA VAL A 87 -6.07 3.35 -10.27
C VAL A 87 -6.50 4.81 -10.45
N VAL A 88 -5.53 5.71 -10.65
CA VAL A 88 -5.80 7.15 -10.77
C VAL A 88 -6.65 7.47 -12.02
N ARG A 89 -6.40 6.81 -13.15
CA ARG A 89 -7.23 6.96 -14.37
C ARG A 89 -8.66 6.47 -14.17
N GLY A 90 -8.88 5.57 -13.22
CA GLY A 90 -10.22 5.13 -12.79
C GLY A 90 -10.96 6.14 -11.91
N GLY A 91 -10.32 7.26 -11.54
CA GLY A 91 -10.89 8.26 -10.63
C GLY A 91 -10.79 7.88 -9.15
N GLU A 92 -10.05 6.82 -8.83
CA GLU A 92 -9.90 6.31 -7.47
C GLU A 92 -8.64 6.87 -6.78
N LEU A 93 -8.71 6.91 -5.46
CA LEU A 93 -7.55 7.18 -4.61
C LEU A 93 -6.87 5.86 -4.22
N LEU A 94 -5.55 5.91 -4.06
CA LEU A 94 -4.83 4.74 -3.59
C LEU A 94 -5.13 4.47 -2.11
N PRO A 95 -5.05 3.20 -1.68
CA PRO A 95 -5.14 2.83 -0.27
C PRO A 95 -4.08 3.56 0.56
N GLN A 96 -4.32 3.71 1.86
CA GLN A 96 -3.36 4.33 2.75
C GLN A 96 -2.00 3.63 2.71
N LYS A 97 -0.92 4.43 2.69
CA LYS A 97 0.48 3.96 2.73
C LYS A 97 0.88 2.97 1.62
N SER A 98 0.15 3.01 0.51
CA SER A 98 0.38 2.24 -0.71
C SER A 98 1.60 2.69 -1.53
N THR A 99 2.17 3.86 -1.26
CA THR A 99 3.31 4.40 -2.01
C THR A 99 4.30 5.11 -1.09
N HIS A 100 5.58 4.85 -1.30
CA HIS A 100 6.70 5.56 -0.70
C HIS A 100 7.65 6.01 -1.81
N PHE A 101 7.47 7.24 -2.31
CA PHE A 101 8.36 7.82 -3.31
C PHE A 101 9.63 8.35 -2.63
N TYR A 102 10.79 7.82 -3.01
CA TYR A 102 12.09 8.29 -2.56
C TYR A 102 13.07 8.49 -3.73
N PRO A 103 13.81 9.61 -3.76
CA PRO A 103 13.62 10.78 -2.90
C PRO A 103 12.24 11.39 -3.15
N LYS A 104 11.61 11.96 -2.10
CA LYS A 104 10.46 12.83 -2.33
C LYS A 104 10.93 13.92 -3.27
N LEU A 105 10.14 14.21 -4.32
CA LEU A 105 10.40 15.35 -5.17
C LEU A 105 10.63 16.55 -4.25
N LEU A 106 11.70 17.30 -4.49
CA LEU A 106 11.91 18.58 -3.83
C LEU A 106 10.81 19.51 -4.32
N ASP A 107 9.67 19.49 -3.63
CA ASP A 107 8.54 20.37 -3.83
C ASP A 107 8.95 21.79 -3.39
N GLY A 108 8.77 22.76 -4.28
CA GLY A 108 9.20 24.16 -4.09
C GLY A 108 10.05 24.75 -5.21
N LEU A 109 10.45 23.97 -6.22
CA LEU A 109 11.14 24.49 -7.40
C LEU A 109 10.12 25.05 -8.42
N VAL A 110 10.13 26.36 -8.61
CA VAL A 110 9.35 27.05 -9.65
C VAL A 110 10.16 27.07 -10.95
N PHE A 111 9.65 26.41 -11.99
CA PHE A 111 10.21 26.55 -13.34
C PHE A 111 9.68 27.84 -13.98
N HIS A 112 10.51 28.89 -14.06
CA HIS A 112 10.23 30.07 -14.87
C HIS A 112 10.91 29.90 -16.22
N ARG A 113 10.13 29.75 -17.29
CA ARG A 113 10.65 29.76 -18.66
C ARG A 113 11.12 31.17 -18.98
N LEU A 114 12.43 31.39 -19.04
CA LEU A 114 12.99 32.61 -19.61
C LEU A 114 12.64 32.62 -21.11
N GLY A 115 11.76 33.55 -21.51
CA GLY A 115 11.53 33.81 -22.93
C GLY A 115 12.81 34.31 -23.57
N GLU A 116 13.11 33.84 -24.78
CA GLU A 116 14.18 34.39 -25.61
C GLU A 116 13.84 35.84 -25.97
N ALA A 117 14.85 36.73 -25.87
CA ALA A 117 14.76 38.14 -26.20
C ALA A 117 14.62 38.38 -27.71
#